data_AF-A0A2W3YRC1-F1
#
_entry.id   AF-A0A2W3YRC1-F1
#
_cell.length_a   1.000
_cell.length_b   1.000
_cell.length_c   1.000
_cell.angle_alpha   90.00
_cell.angle_beta   90.00
_cell.angle_gamma   90.00
#
_symmetry.space_group_name_H-M   'P 1'
#
loop_
_entity.id
_entity.type
_entity.pdbx_description
1 polymer ?
#
loop_
_entity_poly.entity_id
_entity_poly.type
_entity_poly.pdbx_seq_one_letter_code
_entity_poly.pdbx_strand_id
1 'polypeptide(L)'
;MLAYTHKNGNIALPIQEYDKLQQENLKSIKYEGMGMTEFNKLSSFDPDIRFKNVARRNPDGSVDVVISASVVDEIPTGFLPKRAYKALHFKRKEKLNPLSTSAYADFNVITVSSADIISQFKESLPVEEVSNVLVESIKKGKVNYFG
;
A
#
# COMPACT_ATOMS: atom_id res chain seq x y z
N MET A 1 -13.20 4.77 15.64
CA MET A 1 -11.74 4.99 15.63
C MET A 1 -11.10 3.66 15.24
N LEU A 2 -10.34 3.59 14.13
CA LEU A 2 -9.64 2.37 13.72
C LEU A 2 -8.28 2.36 14.44
N ALA A 3 -8.22 1.71 15.60
CA ALA A 3 -6.97 1.54 16.35
C ALA A 3 -6.49 0.10 16.18
N TYR A 4 -5.21 -0.08 15.89
CA TYR A 4 -4.59 -1.41 15.80
C TYR A 4 -3.76 -1.67 17.05
N THR A 5 -4.07 -2.74 17.78
CA THR A 5 -3.32 -3.12 18.98
C THR A 5 -2.26 -4.16 18.62
N HIS A 6 -1.00 -3.82 18.87
CA HIS A 6 0.12 -4.74 18.75
C HIS A 6 0.08 -5.80 19.86
N LYS A 7 0.72 -6.96 19.63
CA LYS A 7 0.80 -8.06 20.61
C LYS A 7 1.45 -7.67 21.95
N ASN A 8 2.22 -6.58 21.96
CA ASN A 8 2.87 -6.02 23.15
C ASN A 8 2.05 -4.95 23.88
N GLY A 9 0.79 -4.71 23.47
CA GLY A 9 -0.11 -3.72 24.07
C GLY A 9 0.03 -2.30 23.51
N ASN A 10 0.98 -2.05 22.59
CA ASN A 10 1.09 -0.75 21.91
C ASN A 10 -0.09 -0.53 20.96
N ILE A 11 -0.48 0.72 20.75
CA ILE A 11 -1.64 1.08 19.93
C ILE A 11 -1.19 1.93 18.76
N ALA A 12 -1.44 1.47 17.54
CA ALA A 12 -1.27 2.26 16.33
C ALA A 12 -2.59 2.97 15.97
N LEU A 13 -2.51 4.30 15.78
CA LEU A 13 -3.63 5.16 15.40
C LEU A 13 -3.44 5.69 13.97
N PRO A 14 -4.52 6.07 13.26
CA PRO A 14 -4.38 6.77 11.98
C PRO A 14 -3.54 8.03 12.15
N ILE A 15 -2.67 8.36 11.19
CA ILE A 15 -1.73 9.48 11.29
C ILE A 15 -2.42 10.81 11.63
N GLN A 16 -3.61 11.06 11.06
CA GLN A 16 -4.43 12.25 11.33
C GLN A 16 -4.87 12.36 12.80
N GLU A 17 -5.13 11.22 13.46
CA GLU A 17 -5.54 11.18 14.87
C GLU A 17 -4.31 11.23 15.79
N TYR A 18 -3.21 10.58 15.40
CA TYR A 18 -1.93 10.68 16.10
C TYR A 18 -1.42 12.12 16.13
N ASP A 19 -1.51 12.85 15.01
CA ASP A 19 -1.07 14.24 14.90
C ASP A 19 -1.89 15.18 15.81
N LYS A 20 -3.21 14.98 15.92
CA LYS A 20 -4.06 15.72 16.86
C LYS A 20 -3.60 15.51 18.30
N LEU A 21 -3.45 14.26 18.71
CA LEU A 21 -3.00 13.91 20.06
C LEU A 21 -1.59 14.43 20.34
N GLN A 22 -0.70 14.42 19.33
CA GLN A 22 0.63 14.97 19.46
C GLN A 22 0.58 16.49 19.70
N GLN A 23 -0.25 17.21 18.96
CA GLN A 23 -0.41 18.66 19.14
C GLN A 23 -1.02 19.01 20.50
N GLU A 24 -2.00 18.23 20.97
CA GLU A 24 -2.58 18.39 22.30
C GLU A 24 -1.55 18.12 23.40
N ASN A 25 -0.78 17.04 23.28
CA ASN A 25 0.28 16.71 24.22
C ASN A 25 1.36 17.80 24.26
N LEU A 26 1.80 18.31 23.10
CA LEU A 26 2.78 19.40 23.02
C LEU A 26 2.24 20.71 23.65
N LYS A 27 0.95 21.01 23.50
CA LYS A 27 0.31 22.14 24.18
C LYS A 27 0.29 21.93 25.69
N SER A 28 -0.13 20.78 26.17
CA SER A 28 -0.14 20.42 27.60
C SER A 28 1.25 20.56 28.22
N ILE A 29 2.29 20.05 27.55
CA ILE A 29 3.67 20.20 28.01
C ILE A 29 4.07 21.69 28.08
N LYS A 30 3.70 22.49 27.08
CA LYS A 30 4.08 23.91 27.00
C LYS A 30 3.38 24.79 28.04
N TYR A 31 2.11 24.54 28.34
CA TYR A 31 1.30 25.41 29.19
C TYR A 31 1.09 24.87 30.60
N GLU A 32 1.09 23.55 30.78
CA GLU A 32 0.77 22.89 32.04
C GLU A 32 1.95 22.09 32.61
N GLY A 33 3.05 21.97 31.86
CA GLY A 33 4.25 21.22 32.28
C GLY A 33 4.02 19.72 32.40
N MET A 34 2.85 19.22 31.97
CA MET A 34 2.45 17.83 32.09
C MET A 34 2.29 17.21 30.71
N GLY A 35 2.94 16.06 30.49
CA GLY A 35 2.79 15.27 29.27
C GLY A 35 1.84 14.09 29.46
N MET A 36 1.22 13.63 28.37
CA MET A 36 0.42 12.41 28.34
C MET A 36 1.27 11.19 28.70
N THR A 37 0.89 10.50 29.78
CA THR A 37 1.67 9.43 30.42
C THR A 37 1.88 8.19 29.53
N GLU A 38 1.02 7.97 28.53
CA GLU A 38 1.07 6.80 27.64
C GLU A 38 1.30 7.15 26.16
N PHE A 39 1.69 8.39 25.86
CA PHE A 39 1.93 8.81 24.47
C PHE A 39 3.02 7.98 23.78
N ASN A 40 3.99 7.49 24.55
CA ASN A 40 5.07 6.61 24.10
C ASN A 40 4.62 5.19 23.68
N LYS A 41 3.40 4.77 24.06
CA LYS A 41 2.78 3.51 23.62
C LYS A 41 1.96 3.67 22.34
N LEU A 42 1.81 4.91 21.86
CA LEU A 42 1.12 5.23 20.63
C LEU A 42 2.10 5.22 19.45
N SER A 43 1.68 4.63 18.34
CA SER A 43 2.33 4.77 17.04
C SER A 43 1.32 5.27 16.01
N SER A 44 1.80 5.82 14.90
CA SER A 44 0.94 6.18 13.77
C SER A 44 1.00 5.12 12.67
N PHE A 45 -0.11 4.94 11.96
CA PHE A 45 -0.13 4.28 10.66
C PHE A 45 -0.85 5.17 9.66
N ASP A 46 -0.42 5.14 8.40
CA ASP A 46 -1.12 5.80 7.33
C ASP A 46 -2.33 4.93 6.91
N PRO A 47 -3.57 5.37 7.13
CA PRO A 47 -4.76 4.59 6.77
C PRO A 47 -4.94 4.41 5.25
N ASP A 48 -4.24 5.19 4.43
CA ASP A 48 -4.27 5.13 2.98
C ASP A 48 -3.24 4.12 2.45
N ILE A 49 -2.13 3.89 3.18
CA ILE A 49 -1.09 2.89 2.85
C ILE A 49 -1.43 1.52 3.47
N ARG A 50 -2.56 0.90 3.10
CA ARG A 50 -2.91 -0.45 3.60
C ARG A 50 -2.30 -1.61 2.82
N PHE A 51 -1.89 -1.39 1.58
CA PHE A 51 -1.55 -2.49 0.66
C PHE A 51 -0.32 -2.24 -0.19
N LYS A 52 0.58 -1.32 0.20
CA LYS A 52 1.76 -1.04 -0.63
C LYS A 52 2.67 -2.29 -0.71
N ASN A 53 3.03 -2.69 -1.93
CA ASN A 53 3.92 -3.82 -2.24
C ASN A 53 3.36 -5.22 -1.90
N VAL A 54 2.08 -5.34 -1.55
CA VAL A 54 1.45 -6.67 -1.46
C VAL A 54 1.22 -7.21 -2.87
N ALA A 55 1.43 -8.51 -3.03
CA ALA A 55 1.33 -9.19 -4.30
C ALA A 55 0.54 -10.49 -4.21
N ARG A 56 -0.02 -10.91 -5.34
CA ARG A 56 -0.50 -12.28 -5.56
C ARG A 56 0.15 -12.86 -6.81
N ARG A 57 0.39 -14.17 -6.79
CA ARG A 57 0.70 -14.96 -8.00
C ARG A 57 -0.58 -15.55 -8.54
N ASN A 58 -0.84 -15.34 -9.81
CA ASN A 58 -1.98 -15.91 -10.50
C ASN A 58 -1.62 -17.31 -11.03
N PRO A 59 -2.62 -18.17 -11.30
CA PRO A 59 -2.41 -19.53 -11.79
C PRO A 59 -1.64 -19.61 -13.13
N ASP A 60 -1.69 -18.55 -13.94
CA ASP A 60 -1.03 -18.44 -15.25
C ASP A 60 0.45 -17.99 -15.17
N GLY A 61 0.98 -17.87 -13.95
CA GLY A 61 2.35 -17.42 -13.66
C GLY A 61 2.54 -15.90 -13.72
N SER A 62 1.48 -15.12 -13.89
CA SER A 62 1.53 -13.66 -13.74
C SER A 62 1.52 -13.24 -12.26
N VAL A 63 1.90 -12.00 -12.01
CA VAL A 63 2.00 -11.38 -10.69
C VAL A 63 1.22 -10.08 -10.71
N ASP A 64 0.36 -9.89 -9.72
CA ASP A 64 -0.29 -8.61 -9.47
C ASP A 64 0.32 -8.00 -8.22
N VAL A 65 0.84 -6.78 -8.32
CA VAL A 65 1.40 -6.03 -7.17
C VAL A 65 0.69 -4.70 -7.01
N VAL A 66 0.26 -4.37 -5.80
CA VAL A 66 -0.38 -3.08 -5.53
C VAL A 66 0.69 -1.98 -5.50
N ILE A 67 0.65 -1.10 -6.51
CA ILE A 67 1.68 -0.07 -6.75
C ILE A 67 1.26 1.33 -6.30
N SER A 68 -0.05 1.57 -6.13
CA SER A 68 -0.55 2.84 -5.61
C SER A 68 -1.60 2.63 -4.54
N ALA A 69 -1.47 3.43 -3.48
CA ALA A 69 -2.42 3.59 -2.40
C ALA A 69 -3.62 4.49 -2.78
N SER A 70 -3.60 5.12 -3.97
CA SER A 70 -4.70 5.96 -4.44
C SER A 70 -5.96 5.11 -4.55
N VAL A 71 -6.88 5.34 -3.61
CA VAL A 71 -8.23 4.79 -3.64
C VAL A 71 -8.90 5.34 -4.89
N VAL A 72 -9.24 4.46 -5.84
CA VAL A 72 -10.14 4.84 -6.92
C VAL A 72 -11.54 4.74 -6.33
N ASP A 73 -12.05 5.85 -5.79
CA ASP A 73 -13.44 5.96 -5.35
C ASP A 73 -14.34 6.00 -6.58
N GLU A 74 -14.58 4.87 -7.23
CA GLU A 74 -15.50 4.83 -8.38
C GLU A 74 -15.92 3.39 -8.73
N ILE A 75 -16.65 2.74 -7.81
CA ILE A 75 -17.71 1.84 -8.27
C ILE A 75 -19.02 2.43 -7.76
N PRO A 76 -19.88 2.97 -8.65
CA PRO A 76 -21.18 3.50 -8.26
C PRO A 76 -22.10 2.34 -7.88
N THR A 77 -21.92 1.79 -6.67
CA THR A 77 -22.72 0.68 -6.16
C THR A 77 -23.93 1.14 -5.34
N GLY A 78 -24.20 2.45 -5.26
CA GLY A 78 -25.36 3.01 -4.55
C GLY A 78 -25.40 2.77 -3.03
N PHE A 79 -24.46 2.00 -2.49
CA PHE A 79 -24.44 1.56 -1.10
C PHE A 79 -22.98 1.53 -0.60
N LEU A 80 -22.53 2.66 -0.06
CA LEU A 80 -21.19 2.94 0.49
C LEU A 80 -20.02 2.83 -0.53
N PRO A 81 -19.11 3.83 -0.58
CA PRO A 81 -17.93 3.75 -1.44
C PRO A 81 -17.07 2.54 -1.05
N LYS A 82 -16.91 1.60 -1.99
CA LYS A 82 -16.02 0.46 -1.83
C LYS A 82 -14.62 0.89 -2.27
N ARG A 83 -13.67 0.86 -1.33
CA ARG A 83 -12.27 1.21 -1.62
C ARG A 83 -11.68 0.19 -2.61
N ALA A 84 -11.15 0.70 -3.70
CA ALA A 84 -10.42 -0.07 -4.71
C ALA A 84 -9.04 0.54 -4.94
N TYR A 85 -8.06 -0.31 -5.26
CA TYR A 85 -6.65 0.06 -5.43
C TYR A 85 -6.18 -0.31 -6.83
N LYS A 86 -5.17 0.42 -7.32
CA LYS A 86 -4.49 0.06 -8.58
C LYS A 86 -3.38 -0.94 -8.30
N ALA A 87 -3.45 -2.09 -8.96
CA ALA A 87 -2.38 -3.06 -9.00
C ALA A 87 -1.78 -3.15 -10.41
N LEU A 88 -0.47 -3.38 -10.46
CA LEU A 88 0.28 -3.66 -11.68
C LEU A 88 0.31 -5.17 -11.87
N HIS A 89 -0.30 -5.62 -12.95
CA HIS A 89 -0.22 -6.98 -13.47
C HIS A 89 1.00 -7.09 -14.39
N PHE A 90 1.82 -8.11 -14.20
CA PHE A 90 2.97 -8.38 -15.06
C PHE A 90 3.32 -9.87 -15.04
N LYS A 91 4.06 -10.33 -16.05
CA LYS A 91 4.57 -11.71 -16.10
C LYS A 91 6.10 -11.71 -16.04
N ARG A 92 6.68 -12.55 -15.19
CA ARG A 92 8.14 -12.77 -15.18
C ARG A 92 8.52 -13.61 -16.39
N LYS A 93 9.45 -13.14 -17.22
CA LYS A 93 10.02 -13.96 -18.28
C LYS A 93 11.05 -14.90 -17.67
N GLU A 94 10.93 -16.20 -17.92
CA GLU A 94 12.07 -17.09 -17.78
C GLU A 94 13.18 -16.58 -18.71
N LYS A 95 14.43 -16.53 -18.22
CA LYS A 95 15.61 -16.08 -18.99
C LYS A 95 15.95 -17.08 -20.10
N LEU A 96 15.03 -17.32 -21.03
CA LEU A 96 15.21 -18.22 -22.16
C LEU A 96 15.88 -17.53 -23.35
N ASN A 97 16.03 -16.20 -23.33
CA ASN A 97 16.61 -15.47 -24.45
C ASN A 97 17.64 -14.43 -23.97
N PRO A 98 18.95 -14.65 -24.20
CA PRO A 98 20.03 -13.73 -23.77
C PRO A 98 20.00 -12.36 -24.45
N LEU A 99 19.21 -12.22 -25.53
CA LEU A 99 18.95 -10.96 -26.23
C LEU A 99 17.77 -10.15 -25.65
N SER A 100 16.98 -10.73 -24.75
CA SER A 100 15.89 -10.01 -24.11
C SER A 100 16.40 -9.21 -22.92
N THR A 101 16.44 -7.88 -23.07
CA THR A 101 16.89 -6.93 -22.03
C THR A 101 15.89 -6.71 -20.91
N SER A 102 14.71 -7.33 -20.96
CA SER A 102 13.60 -7.06 -20.04
C SER A 102 13.18 -8.35 -19.34
N ALA A 103 13.26 -8.32 -18.00
CA ALA A 103 12.93 -9.46 -17.14
C ALA A 103 11.41 -9.67 -17.01
N TYR A 104 10.61 -8.70 -17.46
CA TYR A 104 9.17 -8.67 -17.26
C TYR A 104 8.40 -8.43 -18.58
N ALA A 105 7.18 -8.96 -18.66
CA ALA A 105 6.30 -8.86 -19.83
C ALA A 105 4.86 -8.51 -19.41
N ASP A 106 4.03 -8.24 -20.41
CA ASP A 106 2.57 -8.21 -20.27
C ASP A 106 2.06 -7.26 -19.18
N PHE A 107 2.66 -6.06 -19.11
CA PHE A 107 2.28 -5.04 -18.15
C PHE A 107 0.87 -4.50 -18.41
N ASN A 108 0.01 -4.58 -17.39
CA ASN A 108 -1.33 -3.98 -17.38
C ASN A 108 -1.65 -3.40 -16.00
N VAL A 109 -2.44 -2.33 -15.93
CA VAL A 109 -2.97 -1.82 -14.66
C VAL A 109 -4.37 -2.39 -14.45
N ILE A 110 -4.57 -3.04 -13.31
CA ILE A 110 -5.86 -3.58 -12.89
C ILE A 110 -6.37 -2.85 -11.64
N THR A 111 -7.68 -2.88 -11.43
CA THR A 111 -8.30 -2.35 -10.22
C THR A 111 -8.72 -3.52 -9.34
N VAL A 112 -8.34 -3.50 -8.06
CA VAL A 112 -8.60 -4.57 -7.09
C VAL A 112 -9.28 -4.02 -5.85
N SER A 113 -10.28 -4.73 -5.33
CA SER A 113 -10.99 -4.30 -4.12
C SER A 113 -10.19 -4.60 -2.85
N SER A 114 -10.42 -3.86 -1.75
CA SER A 114 -9.82 -4.20 -0.45
C SER A 114 -10.06 -5.66 -0.04
N ALA A 115 -11.25 -6.20 -0.32
CA ALA A 115 -11.62 -7.56 0.05
C ALA A 115 -10.80 -8.60 -0.73
N ASP A 116 -10.54 -8.35 -2.01
CA ASP A 116 -9.70 -9.22 -2.84
C ASP A 116 -8.24 -9.18 -2.38
N ILE A 117 -7.73 -8.00 -2.01
CA ILE A 117 -6.37 -7.86 -1.52
C ILE A 117 -6.20 -8.66 -0.22
N ILE A 118 -7.10 -8.47 0.74
CA ILE A 118 -7.06 -9.19 2.02
C ILE A 118 -7.16 -10.71 1.81
N SER A 119 -7.99 -11.17 0.87
CA SER A 119 -8.23 -12.60 0.65
C SER A 119 -7.15 -13.28 -0.19
N GLN A 120 -6.54 -12.60 -1.17
CA GLN A 120 -5.69 -13.25 -2.19
C GLN A 120 -4.25 -12.73 -2.27
N PHE A 121 -3.96 -11.51 -1.82
CA PHE A 121 -2.61 -10.94 -1.89
C PHE A 121 -1.82 -11.36 -0.63
N LYS A 122 -1.19 -12.53 -0.72
CA LYS A 122 -0.48 -13.18 0.39
C LYS A 122 1.04 -13.00 0.35
N GLU A 123 1.57 -12.44 -0.73
CA GLU A 123 3.00 -12.19 -0.89
C GLU A 123 3.33 -10.70 -0.75
N SER A 124 4.60 -10.39 -0.55
CA SER A 124 5.13 -9.03 -0.61
C SER A 124 6.36 -9.00 -1.49
N LEU A 125 6.45 -8.04 -2.41
CA LEU A 125 7.65 -7.86 -3.21
C LEU A 125 8.62 -6.88 -2.54
N PRO A 126 9.94 -7.13 -2.61
CA PRO A 126 10.94 -6.16 -2.17
C PRO A 126 10.79 -4.83 -2.92
N VAL A 127 11.07 -3.71 -2.24
CA VAL A 127 10.96 -2.36 -2.80
C VAL A 127 11.80 -2.21 -4.07
N GLU A 128 13.00 -2.78 -4.08
CA GLU A 128 13.90 -2.78 -5.25
C GLU A 128 13.27 -3.49 -6.45
N GLU A 129 12.61 -4.64 -6.21
CA GLU A 129 11.94 -5.38 -7.27
C GLU A 129 10.76 -4.59 -7.84
N VAL A 130 9.92 -4.01 -6.97
CA VAL A 130 8.80 -3.14 -7.38
C VAL A 130 9.30 -1.95 -8.21
N SER A 131 10.44 -1.36 -7.81
CA SER A 131 11.04 -0.23 -8.53
C SER A 131 11.50 -0.64 -9.93
N ASN A 132 12.14 -1.79 -10.07
CA ASN A 132 12.57 -2.32 -11.37
C ASN A 132 11.39 -2.62 -12.30
N VAL A 133 10.34 -3.24 -11.77
CA VAL A 133 9.10 -3.54 -12.51
C VAL A 133 8.43 -2.24 -12.97
N LEU A 134 8.34 -1.23 -12.11
CA LEU A 134 7.77 0.07 -12.46
C LEU A 134 8.56 0.77 -13.56
N VAL A 135 9.89 0.84 -13.43
CA VAL A 135 10.77 1.45 -14.46
C VAL A 135 10.60 0.76 -15.81
N GLU A 136 10.56 -0.57 -15.85
CA GLU A 136 10.33 -1.32 -17.10
C GLU A 136 8.91 -1.06 -17.67
N SER A 137 7.90 -0.97 -16.81
CA SER A 137 6.52 -0.72 -17.23
C SER A 137 6.34 0.67 -17.85
N ILE A 138 7.05 1.68 -17.34
CA ILE A 138 7.08 3.05 -17.87
C ILE A 138 7.83 3.09 -19.20
N LYS A 139 9.00 2.44 -19.29
CA LYS A 139 9.79 2.35 -20.55
C LYS A 139 8.99 1.74 -21.71
N LYS A 140 8.08 0.81 -21.42
CA LYS A 140 7.19 0.19 -22.41
C LYS A 140 5.91 0.99 -22.68
N GLY A 141 5.75 2.17 -22.09
CA GLY A 141 4.59 3.03 -22.27
C GLY A 141 3.29 2.44 -21.73
N LYS A 142 3.36 1.47 -20.80
CA LYS A 142 2.20 0.76 -20.26
C LYS A 142 1.67 1.36 -18.97
N VAL A 143 2.50 2.13 -18.27
CA VAL A 143 2.13 2.79 -17.02
C VAL A 143 2.52 4.27 -17.10
N ASN A 144 1.52 5.16 -17.10
CA ASN A 144 1.72 6.57 -16.85
C ASN A 144 1.73 6.78 -15.33
N TYR A 145 2.85 6.44 -14.70
CA TYR A 145 3.04 6.69 -13.27
C TYR A 145 3.47 8.15 -13.09
N PHE A 146 2.49 9.03 -12.88
CA PHE A 146 2.74 10.36 -12.33
C PHE A 146 2.49 10.25 -10.82
N GLY A 147 3.56 10.13 -10.06
CA GLY A 147 3.58 10.20 -8.60
C GLY A 147 4.61 11.22 -8.17
#